data_AF-A0A955YC50-F1
#
_entry.id   AF-A0A955YC50-F1
#
_cell.length_a   1.000
_cell.length_b   1.000
_cell.length_c   1.000
_cell.angle_alpha   90.00
_cell.angle_beta   90.00
_cell.angle_gamma   90.00
#
_symmetry.space_group_name_H-M   'P 1'
#
loop_
_entity.id
_entity.type
_entity.pdbx_description
1 polymer ?
#
loop_
_entity_poly.entity_id
_entity_poly.type
_entity_poly.pdbx_seq_one_letter_code
_entity_poly.pdbx_strand_id
1 'polypeptide(L)'
;MSRPRSRRSPSLPRITRSATSAALLASLLGLACNSPSAESPAEPESASATSAALEIADEGTRFEPPRTAAEIPSGAFVCNMGGSVHFASYHAGECPVCGMALTQLP
;
A
#
# COMPACT_ATOMS: atom_id res chain seq x y z
N MET A 1 -29.29 -29.31 35.46
CA MET A 1 -30.17 -28.18 35.82
C MET A 1 -29.33 -27.00 36.30
N SER A 2 -29.62 -25.81 35.76
CA SER A 2 -29.60 -24.49 36.41
C SER A 2 -28.40 -24.03 37.25
N ARG A 3 -27.61 -23.09 36.72
CA ARG A 3 -27.51 -21.74 37.33
C ARG A 3 -27.47 -20.62 36.26
N PRO A 4 -28.09 -19.46 36.54
CA PRO A 4 -28.47 -18.47 35.53
C PRO A 4 -27.52 -17.27 35.43
N ARG A 5 -27.56 -16.64 34.24
CA ARG A 5 -27.44 -15.20 33.93
C ARG A 5 -26.64 -14.32 34.90
N SER A 6 -25.45 -13.88 34.47
CA SER A 6 -24.97 -12.54 34.82
C SER A 6 -25.24 -11.59 33.65
N ARG A 7 -26.39 -10.93 33.73
CA ARG A 7 -26.75 -9.78 32.91
C ARG A 7 -26.16 -8.53 33.56
N ARG A 8 -25.89 -7.55 32.69
CA ARG A 8 -25.71 -6.11 32.94
C ARG A 8 -24.36 -5.67 33.51
N SER A 9 -23.62 -4.97 32.67
CA SER A 9 -23.57 -3.51 32.84
C SER A 9 -23.38 -2.81 31.49
N PRO A 10 -24.35 -2.01 31.03
CA PRO A 10 -24.08 -0.93 30.09
C PRO A 10 -23.60 0.28 30.90
N SER A 11 -22.46 0.84 30.55
CA SER A 11 -22.07 2.17 31.00
C SER A 11 -21.35 2.87 29.86
N LEU A 12 -22.17 3.32 28.90
CA LEU A 12 -21.82 4.42 28.03
C LEU A 12 -22.01 5.72 28.83
N PRO A 13 -20.96 6.50 29.12
CA PRO A 13 -21.15 7.93 29.24
C PRO A 13 -21.40 8.49 27.85
N ARG A 14 -22.64 8.93 27.62
CA ARG A 14 -22.97 9.95 26.61
C ARG A 14 -22.12 11.19 26.93
N ILE A 15 -21.15 11.48 26.08
CA ILE A 15 -20.52 12.80 26.01
C ILE A 15 -21.01 13.41 24.69
N THR A 16 -22.26 13.86 24.69
CA THR A 16 -22.64 15.30 24.69
C THR A 16 -21.88 16.12 23.64
N ARG A 17 -22.62 16.46 22.58
CA ARG A 17 -22.34 17.49 21.57
C ARG A 17 -21.65 18.72 22.18
N SER A 18 -20.54 19.14 21.59
CA SER A 18 -20.15 20.55 21.59
C SER A 18 -20.15 21.03 20.14
N ALA A 19 -21.33 21.43 19.67
CA ALA A 19 -21.47 22.31 18.54
C ALA A 19 -21.24 23.72 19.06
N THR A 20 -19.99 24.19 19.01
CA THR A 20 -19.66 25.60 19.27
C THR A 20 -19.57 26.32 17.93
N SER A 21 -20.68 27.01 17.67
CA SER A 21 -20.79 28.35 17.09
C SER A 21 -19.72 28.80 16.09
N ALA A 22 -20.20 28.88 14.85
CA ALA A 22 -19.96 29.96 13.90
C ALA A 22 -19.28 31.20 14.49
N ALA A 23 -18.13 31.56 13.91
CA ALA A 23 -17.73 32.93 13.69
C ALA A 23 -16.41 32.99 12.89
N LEU A 24 -16.44 33.75 11.80
CA LEU A 24 -15.35 34.65 11.35
C LEU A 24 -14.11 33.94 10.74
N LEU A 25 -13.62 34.22 9.53
CA LEU A 25 -13.72 35.36 8.62
C LEU A 25 -13.25 34.91 7.23
N ALA A 26 -13.77 35.59 6.22
CA ALA A 26 -13.35 35.52 4.84
C ALA A 26 -11.81 35.57 4.67
N SER A 27 -11.29 34.67 3.84
CA SER A 27 -10.04 34.87 3.11
C SER A 27 -10.19 34.26 1.72
N LEU A 28 -11.03 34.92 0.92
CA LEU A 28 -10.97 34.87 -0.53
C LEU A 28 -9.81 35.77 -0.96
N LEU A 29 -8.64 35.18 -1.18
CA LEU A 29 -7.55 35.64 -2.05
C LEU A 29 -6.69 34.38 -2.28
N GLY A 30 -6.87 33.65 -3.37
CA GLY A 30 -6.39 34.12 -4.67
C GLY A 30 -4.94 33.75 -4.94
N LEU A 31 -4.46 32.56 -4.55
CA LEU A 31 -3.29 31.93 -5.18
C LEU A 31 -3.71 30.64 -5.86
N ALA A 32 -4.06 30.78 -7.13
CA ALA A 32 -3.74 29.76 -8.11
C ALA A 32 -2.20 29.61 -8.15
N CYS A 33 -1.64 28.85 -7.20
CA CYS A 33 -0.38 28.16 -7.44
C CYS A 33 -0.69 26.98 -8.35
N ASN A 34 -0.86 27.30 -9.62
CA ASN A 34 -0.49 26.44 -10.72
C ASN A 34 0.98 26.05 -10.48
N SER A 35 1.25 24.87 -9.92
CA SER A 35 2.62 24.34 -9.81
C SER A 35 3.11 23.97 -11.20
N PRO A 36 4.12 24.65 -11.76
CA PRO A 36 4.81 24.12 -12.90
C PRO A 36 5.80 23.05 -12.41
N SER A 37 5.78 21.91 -13.09
CA SER A 37 7.00 21.24 -13.53
C SER A 37 7.92 20.67 -12.44
N ALA A 38 7.70 19.38 -12.18
CA ALA A 38 8.74 18.36 -12.35
C ALA A 38 7.99 17.08 -12.80
N GLU A 39 7.58 16.98 -14.06
CA GLU A 39 8.40 16.29 -15.07
C GLU A 39 9.90 16.38 -14.76
N SER A 40 10.41 15.33 -14.11
CA SER A 40 11.84 15.02 -14.13
C SER A 40 12.01 13.69 -14.85
N PRO A 41 12.93 13.61 -15.82
CA PRO A 41 12.94 12.65 -16.91
C PRO A 41 13.88 11.46 -16.63
N ALA A 42 13.95 10.56 -17.62
CA ALA A 42 14.78 9.35 -17.73
C ALA A 42 14.08 8.11 -17.13
N GLU A 43 13.48 7.21 -17.90
CA GLU A 43 14.12 6.45 -18.98
C GLU A 43 15.63 6.28 -18.74
N PRO A 44 16.03 5.33 -17.89
CA PRO A 44 17.14 4.49 -18.28
C PRO A 44 16.68 3.66 -19.47
N GLU A 45 16.99 4.17 -20.66
CA GLU A 45 17.42 3.29 -21.75
C GLU A 45 18.52 2.40 -21.14
N SER A 46 18.16 1.17 -20.77
CA SER A 46 19.12 0.11 -20.50
C SER A 46 18.75 -1.05 -21.41
N ALA A 47 19.19 -0.90 -22.65
CA ALA A 47 19.35 -2.02 -23.54
C ALA A 47 20.19 -3.09 -22.83
N SER A 48 19.65 -4.29 -22.66
CA SER A 48 20.08 -5.46 -23.44
C SER A 48 19.84 -6.77 -22.68
N ALA A 49 18.89 -7.54 -23.23
CA ALA A 49 18.84 -9.00 -23.25
C ALA A 49 18.79 -9.78 -21.92
N THR A 50 17.57 -10.11 -21.47
CA THR A 50 17.25 -11.52 -21.19
C THR A 50 15.75 -11.77 -21.42
N SER A 51 15.46 -12.59 -22.42
CA SER A 51 14.10 -12.91 -22.85
C SER A 51 13.44 -13.85 -21.84
N ALA A 52 12.22 -13.50 -21.39
CA ALA A 52 11.26 -14.30 -20.61
C ALA A 52 11.10 -14.00 -19.09
N ALA A 53 11.62 -12.88 -18.56
CA ALA A 53 11.29 -12.42 -17.21
C ALA A 53 10.32 -11.22 -17.25
N LEU A 54 9.33 -11.21 -16.36
CA LEU A 54 8.27 -10.19 -16.28
C LEU A 54 8.85 -8.90 -15.69
N GLU A 55 8.58 -7.75 -16.32
CA GLU A 55 9.11 -6.46 -15.84
C GLU A 55 8.46 -6.05 -14.51
N ILE A 56 9.29 -5.60 -13.57
CA ILE A 56 8.90 -5.14 -12.24
C ILE A 56 9.54 -3.78 -12.03
N ALA A 57 8.77 -2.83 -11.51
CA ALA A 57 9.29 -1.52 -11.09
C ALA A 57 10.20 -1.67 -9.85
N ASP A 58 11.18 -0.77 -9.69
CA ASP A 58 12.06 -0.72 -8.51
C ASP A 58 11.28 -0.61 -7.20
N GLU A 59 10.30 0.30 -7.15
CA GLU A 59 9.39 0.50 -6.01
C GLU A 59 8.47 -0.70 -5.73
N GLY A 60 8.45 -1.66 -6.64
CA GLY A 60 7.67 -2.87 -6.60
C GLY A 60 6.37 -2.81 -7.40
N THR A 61 5.89 -3.97 -7.80
CA THR A 61 4.71 -4.13 -8.64
C THR A 61 3.75 -5.11 -7.99
N ARG A 62 2.50 -4.68 -7.86
CA ARG A 62 1.40 -5.54 -7.46
C ARG A 62 0.84 -6.24 -8.70
N PHE A 63 0.70 -7.56 -8.62
CA PHE A 63 0.13 -8.38 -9.68
C PHE A 63 -1.29 -8.81 -9.33
N GLU A 64 -2.22 -8.41 -10.19
CA GLU A 64 -3.60 -8.87 -10.22
C GLU A 64 -3.88 -9.33 -11.66
N PRO A 65 -4.01 -10.63 -11.96
CA PRO A 65 -4.00 -11.79 -11.06
C PRO A 65 -2.61 -12.12 -10.47
N PRO A 66 -2.55 -12.94 -9.39
CA PRO A 66 -1.29 -13.43 -8.83
C PRO A 66 -0.47 -14.21 -9.87
N ARG A 67 0.85 -14.05 -9.82
CA ARG A 67 1.83 -14.65 -10.74
C ARG A 67 2.58 -15.79 -10.08
N THR A 68 3.32 -16.56 -10.86
CA THR A 68 4.23 -17.57 -10.31
C THR A 68 5.63 -16.99 -10.10
N ALA A 69 6.39 -17.52 -9.13
CA ALA A 69 7.76 -17.07 -8.90
C ALA A 69 8.70 -17.30 -10.11
N ALA A 70 8.34 -18.21 -11.01
CA ALA A 70 9.10 -18.49 -12.24
C ALA A 70 9.02 -17.35 -13.27
N GLU A 71 7.99 -16.50 -13.20
CA GLU A 71 7.83 -15.34 -14.09
C GLU A 71 8.62 -14.12 -13.58
N ILE A 72 9.03 -14.12 -12.32
CA ILE A 72 9.72 -13.01 -11.68
C ILE A 72 11.23 -13.15 -11.93
N PRO A 73 11.94 -12.06 -12.27
CA PRO A 73 13.39 -12.07 -12.38
C PRO A 73 14.06 -12.55 -11.08
N SER A 74 15.14 -13.32 -11.24
CA SER A 74 15.98 -13.75 -10.12
C SER A 74 16.59 -12.54 -9.41
N GLY A 75 16.87 -12.68 -8.12
CA GLY A 75 17.36 -11.59 -7.27
C GLY A 75 16.29 -10.60 -6.80
N ALA A 76 15.08 -10.62 -7.36
CA ALA A 76 13.95 -9.85 -6.86
C ALA A 76 13.36 -10.45 -5.57
N PHE A 77 12.74 -9.59 -4.77
CA PHE A 77 12.04 -9.93 -3.53
C PHE A 77 10.55 -10.08 -3.81
N VAL A 78 9.96 -11.21 -3.41
CA VAL A 78 8.55 -11.52 -3.70
C VAL A 78 7.74 -11.78 -2.44
N CYS A 79 6.48 -11.35 -2.46
CA CYS A 79 5.48 -11.74 -1.48
C CYS A 79 4.84 -13.07 -1.91
N ASN A 80 5.39 -14.18 -1.41
CA ASN A 80 4.85 -15.52 -1.69
C ASN A 80 3.68 -15.86 -0.76
N MET A 81 2.47 -15.94 -1.31
CA MET A 81 1.25 -16.37 -0.61
C MET A 81 0.93 -17.84 -0.90
N GLY A 82 1.89 -18.74 -0.63
CA GLY A 82 1.67 -20.19 -0.72
C GLY A 82 1.66 -20.75 -2.15
N GLY A 83 2.53 -20.23 -3.01
CA GLY A 83 2.71 -20.68 -4.40
C GLY A 83 2.40 -19.60 -5.45
N SER A 84 1.78 -18.51 -5.02
CA SER A 84 1.49 -17.37 -5.88
C SER A 84 2.15 -16.10 -5.34
N VAL A 85 2.72 -15.31 -6.26
CA VAL A 85 3.33 -14.01 -6.03
C VAL A 85 2.30 -12.95 -6.40
N HIS A 86 1.85 -12.19 -5.41
CA HIS A 86 0.96 -11.04 -5.66
C HIS A 86 1.73 -9.71 -5.68
N PHE A 87 2.95 -9.67 -5.16
CA PHE A 87 3.79 -8.46 -5.17
C PHE A 87 5.26 -8.84 -5.30
N ALA A 88 6.03 -8.04 -6.05
CA ALA A 88 7.48 -8.19 -6.15
C ALA A 88 8.18 -6.82 -6.22
N SER A 89 9.41 -6.72 -5.74
CA SER A 89 10.26 -5.52 -5.76
C SER A 89 11.74 -5.91 -5.82
N TYR A 90 12.62 -5.01 -6.25
CA TYR A 90 14.08 -5.21 -6.13
C TYR A 90 14.63 -4.90 -4.73
N HIS A 91 13.78 -4.42 -3.81
CA HIS A 91 14.16 -4.10 -2.45
C HIS A 91 13.60 -5.10 -1.43
N ALA A 92 14.43 -5.44 -0.44
CA ALA A 92 13.98 -6.20 0.72
C ALA A 92 13.00 -5.37 1.57
N GLY A 93 12.07 -6.05 2.25
CA GLY A 93 11.13 -5.38 3.14
C GLY A 93 9.87 -6.19 3.37
N GLU A 94 8.77 -5.47 3.60
CA GLU A 94 7.44 -6.01 3.81
C GLU A 94 6.52 -5.65 2.65
N CYS A 95 5.62 -6.56 2.32
CA CYS A 95 4.61 -6.34 1.30
C CYS A 95 3.64 -5.24 1.76
N PRO A 96 3.47 -4.14 1.02
CA PRO A 96 2.62 -3.01 1.42
C PRO A 96 1.11 -3.35 1.41
N VAL A 97 0.74 -4.52 0.88
CA VAL A 97 -0.65 -4.96 0.77
C VAL A 97 -1.08 -5.81 1.96
N CYS A 98 -0.26 -6.80 2.34
CA CYS A 98 -0.61 -7.78 3.38
C CYS A 98 0.31 -7.75 4.60
N GLY A 99 1.40 -6.96 4.56
CA GLY A 99 2.36 -6.84 5.66
C GLY A 99 3.29 -8.04 5.85
N MET A 100 3.32 -8.99 4.91
CA MET A 100 4.23 -10.13 4.97
C MET A 100 5.64 -9.76 4.50
N ALA A 101 6.67 -10.32 5.11
CA ALA A 101 8.05 -10.15 4.66
C ALA A 101 8.24 -10.71 3.24
N LEU A 102 9.00 -9.99 2.41
CA LEU A 102 9.37 -10.42 1.07
C LEU A 102 10.54 -11.41 1.12
N THR A 103 10.49 -12.41 0.26
CA THR A 103 11.53 -13.44 0.13
C THR A 103 12.28 -13.24 -1.18
N GLN A 104 13.61 -13.20 -1.13
CA GLN A 104 14.43 -13.10 -2.32
C GLN A 104 14.36 -14.40 -3.14
N LEU A 105 14.18 -14.27 -4.45
CA LEU A 105 14.33 -15.39 -5.37
C LEU A 105 15.81 -15.64 -5.69
N PRO A 106 16.24 -16.92 -5.69
CA PRO A 106 17.62 -17.31 -5.97
C PRO A 106 18.05 -17.00 -7.41
#